data_AF-A0A2V9L701-F1
#
_entry.id   AF-A0A2V9L701-F1
#
_cell.length_a   1.000
_cell.length_b   1.000
_cell.length_c   1.000
_cell.angle_alpha   90.00
_cell.angle_beta   90.00
_cell.angle_gamma   90.00
#
_symmetry.space_group_name_H-M   'P 1'
#
loop_
_entity.id
_entity.type
_entity.pdbx_description
1 polymer ?
#
loop_
_entity_poly.entity_id
_entity_poly.type
_entity_poly.pdbx_seq_one_letter_code
_entity_poly.pdbx_strand_id
1 'polypeptide(L)'
;MEAQYLSILEGYLQRGGEAELQQAYQLGRRALAEKLGILDMVEVHHRAVSTLLCALETPEDRSEAVRKAGECLVESMSPFEMTHRAFGEANVALTRLNERLEEEAKRIAHSVHDQAGQLLAAIHITLDEISRGLPPFVRERLQEVRKLLDEIEEQLRRISHELRPTVLDDLGLTPALEF
;
A
#
# COMPACT_ATOMS: atom_id res chain seq x y z
N MET A 1 -10.09 -27.01 -15.64
CA MET A 1 -11.03 -25.89 -15.36
C MET A 1 -12.16 -25.84 -16.38
N GLU A 2 -11.86 -25.89 -17.68
CA GLU A 2 -12.85 -25.84 -18.77
C GLU A 2 -14.04 -26.81 -18.62
N ALA A 3 -13.78 -28.11 -18.44
CA ALA A 3 -14.86 -29.10 -18.26
C ALA A 3 -15.75 -28.84 -17.03
N GLN A 4 -15.18 -28.30 -15.95
CA GLN A 4 -15.94 -27.94 -14.74
C GLN A 4 -16.79 -26.70 -14.98
N TYR A 5 -16.23 -25.70 -15.67
CA TYR A 5 -16.97 -24.49 -16.06
C TYR A 5 -18.16 -24.84 -16.96
N LEU A 6 -17.92 -25.66 -17.99
CA LEU A 6 -18.98 -26.13 -18.89
C LEU A 6 -20.09 -26.87 -18.14
N SER A 7 -19.73 -27.79 -17.23
CA SER A 7 -20.70 -28.53 -16.42
C SER A 7 -21.54 -27.62 -15.51
N ILE A 8 -20.95 -26.58 -14.93
CA ILE A 8 -21.67 -25.58 -14.14
C ILE A 8 -22.64 -24.79 -15.02
N LEU A 9 -22.19 -24.36 -16.20
CA LEU A 9 -23.01 -23.61 -17.14
C LEU A 9 -24.20 -24.43 -17.66
N GLU A 10 -23.98 -25.70 -18.04
CA GLU A 10 -25.04 -26.64 -18.43
C GLU A 10 -26.04 -26.87 -17.29
N GLY A 11 -25.54 -27.05 -16.07
CA GLY A 11 -26.37 -27.17 -14.87
C GLY A 11 -27.24 -25.92 -14.67
N TYR A 12 -26.65 -24.72 -14.80
CA TYR A 12 -27.36 -23.46 -14.66
C TYR A 12 -28.39 -23.22 -15.76
N LEU A 13 -28.13 -23.70 -16.97
CA LEU A 13 -29.09 -23.67 -18.06
C LEU A 13 -30.31 -24.52 -17.76
N GLN A 14 -30.10 -25.75 -17.29
CA GLN A 14 -31.18 -26.70 -17.02
C GLN A 14 -31.99 -26.38 -15.77
N ARG A 15 -31.32 -26.02 -14.67
CA ARG A 15 -31.96 -25.86 -13.35
C ARG A 15 -32.12 -24.41 -12.93
N GLY A 16 -31.27 -23.51 -13.44
CA GLY A 16 -31.17 -22.14 -12.95
C GLY A 16 -30.82 -22.09 -11.46
N GLY A 17 -31.03 -20.93 -10.84
CA GLY A 17 -30.97 -20.78 -9.39
C GLY A 17 -29.60 -20.44 -8.81
N GLU A 18 -29.62 -20.11 -7.51
CA GLU A 18 -28.47 -19.61 -6.77
C GLU A 18 -27.39 -20.68 -6.51
N ALA A 19 -27.77 -21.97 -6.46
CA ALA A 19 -26.83 -23.04 -6.14
C ALA A 19 -25.78 -23.25 -7.23
N GLU A 20 -26.17 -23.15 -8.50
CA GLU A 20 -25.30 -23.22 -9.66
C GLU A 20 -24.42 -21.96 -9.79
N LEU A 21 -24.97 -20.78 -9.53
CA LEU A 21 -24.20 -19.54 -9.45
C LEU A 21 -23.15 -19.61 -8.33
N GLN A 22 -23.52 -20.15 -7.16
CA GLN A 22 -22.56 -20.38 -6.08
C GLN A 22 -21.41 -21.31 -6.50
N GLN A 23 -21.65 -22.28 -7.39
CA GLN A 23 -20.57 -23.10 -7.94
C GLN A 23 -19.65 -22.30 -8.88
N ALA A 24 -20.21 -21.41 -9.70
CA ALA A 24 -19.42 -20.48 -10.53
C ALA A 24 -18.53 -19.58 -9.67
N TYR A 25 -19.06 -19.04 -8.57
CA TYR A 25 -18.30 -18.29 -7.58
C TYR A 25 -17.15 -19.12 -6.97
N GLN A 26 -17.43 -20.35 -6.51
CA GLN A 26 -16.39 -21.21 -5.92
C GLN A 26 -15.33 -21.60 -6.95
N LEU A 27 -15.71 -21.77 -8.22
CA LEU A 27 -14.77 -22.00 -9.31
C LEU A 27 -13.85 -20.80 -9.49
N GLY A 28 -14.39 -19.58 -9.50
CA GLY A 28 -13.61 -18.34 -9.55
C GLY A 28 -12.64 -18.20 -8.36
N ARG A 29 -13.08 -18.53 -7.14
CA ARG A 29 -12.20 -18.55 -5.95
C ARG A 29 -11.06 -19.55 -6.07
N ARG A 30 -11.34 -20.74 -6.61
CA ARG A 30 -10.31 -21.76 -6.83
C ARG A 30 -9.33 -21.31 -7.90
N ALA A 31 -9.80 -20.71 -8.99
CA ALA A 31 -8.95 -20.16 -10.04
C ALA A 31 -7.97 -19.12 -9.49
N LEU A 32 -8.45 -18.22 -8.63
CA LEU A 32 -7.59 -17.26 -7.93
C LEU A 32 -6.54 -17.95 -7.04
N ALA A 33 -6.95 -18.99 -6.29
CA ALA A 33 -6.02 -19.77 -5.47
C ALA A 33 -4.96 -20.53 -6.29
N GLU A 34 -5.32 -20.95 -7.51
CA GLU A 34 -4.44 -21.56 -8.50
C GLU A 34 -3.63 -20.52 -9.31
N LYS A 35 -3.74 -19.22 -8.97
CA LYS A 35 -3.05 -18.09 -9.62
C LYS A 35 -3.41 -17.89 -11.10
N LEU A 36 -4.59 -18.33 -11.52
CA LEU A 36 -5.13 -17.95 -12.82
C LEU A 36 -5.58 -16.50 -12.78
N GLY A 37 -5.41 -15.81 -13.91
CA GLY A 37 -5.84 -14.44 -14.11
C GLY A 37 -7.26 -14.35 -14.67
N ILE A 38 -7.75 -13.11 -14.78
CA ILE A 38 -9.03 -12.80 -15.43
C ILE A 38 -9.03 -13.29 -16.88
N LEU A 39 -7.92 -13.12 -17.60
CA LEU A 39 -7.80 -13.55 -19.00
C LEU A 39 -7.93 -15.06 -19.16
N ASP A 40 -7.35 -15.84 -18.25
CA ASP A 40 -7.47 -17.31 -18.26
C ASP A 40 -8.93 -17.73 -18.05
N MET A 41 -9.64 -17.05 -17.16
CA MET A 41 -11.04 -17.33 -16.91
C MET A 41 -11.96 -16.92 -18.07
N VAL A 42 -11.67 -15.79 -18.72
CA VAL A 42 -12.38 -15.36 -19.93
C VAL A 42 -12.17 -16.35 -21.07
N GLU A 43 -10.96 -16.90 -21.21
CA GLU A 43 -10.68 -17.95 -22.19
C GLU A 43 -11.45 -19.25 -21.89
N VAL A 44 -11.45 -19.68 -20.63
CA VAL A 44 -12.25 -20.85 -20.17
C VAL A 44 -13.74 -20.64 -20.47
N HIS A 45 -14.27 -19.45 -20.16
CA HIS A 45 -15.65 -19.09 -20.45
C HIS A 45 -15.93 -19.14 -21.96
N HIS A 46 -15.09 -18.50 -22.78
CA HIS A 46 -15.26 -18.43 -24.23
C HIS A 46 -15.33 -19.83 -24.86
N ARG A 47 -14.42 -20.74 -24.47
CA ARG A 47 -14.42 -22.12 -24.98
C ARG A 47 -15.65 -22.91 -24.53
N ALA A 48 -16.06 -22.76 -23.28
CA ALA A 48 -17.26 -23.42 -22.75
C ALA A 48 -18.53 -22.94 -23.47
N VAL A 49 -18.69 -21.63 -23.65
CA VAL A 49 -19.84 -21.06 -24.38
C VAL A 49 -19.82 -21.49 -25.84
N SER A 50 -18.67 -21.47 -26.51
CA SER A 50 -18.57 -21.90 -27.91
C SER A 50 -18.99 -23.37 -28.06
N THR A 51 -18.52 -24.24 -27.16
CA THR A 51 -18.88 -25.67 -27.13
C THR A 51 -20.38 -25.86 -26.94
N LEU A 52 -20.95 -25.15 -25.96
CA LEU A 52 -22.38 -25.20 -25.66
C LEU A 52 -23.25 -24.73 -26.84
N LEU A 53 -22.91 -23.60 -27.45
CA LEU A 53 -23.69 -23.02 -28.55
C LEU A 53 -23.69 -23.92 -29.79
N CYS A 54 -22.62 -24.68 -30.03
CA CYS A 54 -22.57 -25.68 -31.09
C CYS A 54 -23.54 -26.86 -30.85
N ALA A 55 -23.89 -27.15 -29.60
CA ALA A 55 -24.80 -28.24 -29.24
C ALA A 55 -26.29 -27.84 -29.29
N LEU A 56 -26.60 -26.55 -29.38
CA LEU A 56 -27.97 -26.03 -29.37
C LEU A 56 -28.51 -25.84 -30.79
N GLU A 57 -29.71 -26.38 -31.06
CA GLU A 57 -30.30 -26.37 -32.39
C GLU A 57 -31.05 -25.07 -32.69
N THR A 58 -31.78 -24.54 -31.70
CA THR A 58 -32.69 -23.41 -31.90
C THR A 58 -32.02 -22.05 -31.61
N PRO A 59 -32.39 -20.98 -32.34
CA PRO A 59 -31.98 -19.62 -32.00
C PRO A 59 -32.41 -19.17 -30.59
N GLU A 60 -33.58 -19.60 -30.13
CA GLU A 60 -34.13 -19.26 -28.82
C GLU A 60 -33.28 -19.84 -27.69
N ASP A 61 -32.91 -21.11 -27.77
CA ASP A 61 -32.05 -21.76 -26.78
C ASP A 61 -30.65 -21.14 -26.78
N ARG A 62 -30.11 -20.78 -27.95
CA ARG A 62 -28.82 -20.08 -28.06
C ARG A 62 -28.86 -18.71 -27.40
N SER A 63 -29.94 -17.95 -27.58
CA SER A 63 -30.11 -16.64 -26.95
C SER A 63 -30.15 -16.75 -25.42
N GLU A 64 -30.92 -17.70 -24.90
CA GLU A 64 -31.01 -17.96 -23.46
C GLU A 64 -29.67 -18.46 -22.88
N ALA A 65 -28.96 -19.30 -23.63
CA ALA A 65 -27.61 -19.76 -23.28
C ALA A 65 -26.61 -18.60 -23.15
N VAL A 66 -26.59 -17.67 -24.10
CA VAL A 66 -25.71 -16.49 -24.02
C VAL A 66 -26.05 -15.63 -22.80
N ARG A 67 -27.34 -15.40 -22.54
CA ARG A 67 -27.79 -14.61 -21.38
C ARG A 67 -27.33 -15.23 -20.07
N LYS A 68 -27.61 -16.52 -19.85
CA LYS A 68 -27.19 -17.25 -18.64
C LYS A 68 -25.67 -17.42 -18.54
N ALA A 69 -24.97 -17.53 -19.66
CA ALA A 69 -23.51 -17.53 -19.68
C ALA A 69 -22.95 -16.20 -19.15
N GLY A 70 -23.55 -15.06 -19.51
CA GLY A 70 -23.18 -13.76 -18.96
C GLY A 70 -23.30 -13.70 -17.43
N GLU A 71 -24.39 -14.22 -16.87
CA GLU A 71 -24.60 -14.30 -15.41
C GLU A 71 -23.54 -15.20 -14.74
N CYS A 72 -23.29 -16.38 -15.33
CA CYS A 72 -22.25 -17.31 -14.84
C CYS A 72 -20.85 -16.68 -14.90
N LEU A 73 -20.55 -15.90 -15.95
CA LEU A 73 -19.29 -15.17 -16.07
C LEU A 73 -19.16 -14.16 -14.93
N VAL A 74 -20.14 -13.29 -14.75
CA VAL A 74 -20.15 -12.28 -13.67
C VAL A 74 -19.90 -12.95 -12.32
N GLU A 75 -20.62 -14.02 -12.02
CA GLU A 75 -20.50 -14.72 -10.74
C GLU A 75 -19.12 -15.36 -10.55
N SER A 76 -18.56 -15.95 -11.61
CA SER A 76 -17.20 -16.49 -11.58
C SER A 76 -16.11 -15.41 -11.47
N MET A 77 -16.43 -14.17 -11.87
CA MET A 77 -15.51 -13.02 -11.81
C MET A 77 -15.59 -12.28 -10.47
N SER A 78 -16.67 -12.42 -9.70
CA SER A 78 -16.85 -11.78 -8.39
C SER A 78 -15.63 -11.93 -7.45
N PRO A 79 -14.98 -13.11 -7.33
CA PRO A 79 -13.74 -13.28 -6.54
C PRO A 79 -12.57 -12.37 -6.96
N PHE A 80 -12.41 -12.17 -8.27
CA PHE A 80 -11.37 -11.33 -8.83
C PHE A 80 -11.64 -9.85 -8.55
N GLU A 81 -12.89 -9.41 -8.77
CA GLU A 81 -13.32 -8.04 -8.48
C GLU A 81 -13.14 -7.69 -7.00
N MET A 82 -13.59 -8.58 -6.09
CA MET A 82 -13.43 -8.37 -4.65
C MET A 82 -11.95 -8.26 -4.25
N THR A 83 -11.09 -9.09 -4.81
CA THR A 83 -9.64 -9.05 -4.52
C THR A 83 -9.02 -7.76 -5.03
N HIS A 84 -9.39 -7.34 -6.24
CA HIS A 84 -8.92 -6.08 -6.82
C HIS A 84 -9.36 -4.87 -6.00
N ARG A 85 -10.62 -4.85 -5.53
CA ARG A 85 -11.15 -3.81 -4.66
C ARG A 85 -10.43 -3.75 -3.32
N ALA A 86 -10.25 -4.91 -2.68
CA ALA A 86 -9.54 -5.02 -1.41
C ALA A 86 -8.09 -4.51 -1.54
N PHE A 87 -7.42 -4.81 -2.66
CA PHE A 87 -6.09 -4.28 -2.94
C PHE A 87 -6.09 -2.75 -3.09
N GLY A 88 -7.07 -2.19 -3.80
CA GLY A 88 -7.22 -0.73 -3.91
C GLY A 88 -7.44 -0.04 -2.56
N GLU A 89 -8.30 -0.60 -1.72
CA GLU A 89 -8.57 -0.10 -0.36
C GLU A 89 -7.32 -0.17 0.53
N ALA A 90 -6.59 -1.28 0.47
CA ALA A 90 -5.33 -1.47 1.21
C ALA A 90 -4.27 -0.44 0.78
N ASN A 91 -4.11 -0.18 -0.52
CA ASN A 91 -3.18 0.83 -1.02
C ASN A 91 -3.54 2.22 -0.53
N VAL A 92 -4.81 2.61 -0.59
CA VAL A 92 -5.27 3.91 -0.06
C VAL A 92 -4.99 4.03 1.43
N ALA A 93 -5.20 2.96 2.21
CA ALA A 93 -4.90 2.93 3.63
C ALA A 93 -3.38 3.07 3.90
N LEU A 94 -2.54 2.39 3.12
CA LEU A 94 -1.08 2.49 3.21
C LEU A 94 -0.58 3.90 2.89
N THR A 95 -1.09 4.53 1.83
CA THR A 95 -0.74 5.91 1.49
C THR A 95 -1.08 6.86 2.63
N ARG A 96 -2.29 6.77 3.19
CA ARG A 96 -2.69 7.61 4.34
C ARG A 96 -1.86 7.36 5.59
N LEU A 97 -1.46 6.11 5.83
CA LEU A 97 -0.57 5.79 6.96
C LEU A 97 0.81 6.40 6.75
N ASN A 98 1.35 6.31 5.53
CA ASN A 98 2.63 6.91 5.18
C ASN A 98 2.61 8.44 5.34
N GLU A 99 1.58 9.11 4.85
CA GLU A 99 1.39 10.56 5.03
C GLU A 99 1.40 10.96 6.52
N ARG A 100 0.68 10.21 7.37
CA ARG A 100 0.68 10.46 8.83
C ARG A 100 2.05 10.22 9.45
N LEU A 101 2.75 9.16 9.04
CA LEU A 101 4.10 8.87 9.53
C LEU A 101 5.08 9.98 9.14
N GLU A 102 4.96 10.54 7.95
CA GLU A 102 5.76 11.67 7.48
C GLU A 102 5.47 12.96 8.27
N GLU A 103 4.19 13.25 8.53
CA GLU A 103 3.77 14.37 9.38
C GLU A 103 4.31 14.23 10.81
N GLU A 104 4.22 13.02 11.37
CA GLU A 104 4.77 12.67 12.69
C GLU A 104 6.29 12.81 12.73
N ALA A 105 6.99 12.26 11.76
CA ALA A 105 8.45 12.37 11.66
C ALA A 105 8.89 13.83 11.57
N LYS A 106 8.20 14.64 10.75
CA LYS A 106 8.45 16.09 10.66
C LYS A 106 8.20 16.80 11.98
N ARG A 107 7.13 16.45 12.72
CA ARG A 107 6.84 17.03 14.03
C ARG A 107 7.91 16.66 15.06
N ILE A 108 8.34 15.40 15.09
CA ILE A 108 9.42 14.94 15.98
C ILE A 108 10.72 15.67 15.64
N ALA A 109 11.09 15.76 14.36
CA ALA A 109 12.29 16.46 13.92
C ALA A 109 12.31 17.92 14.39
N HIS A 110 11.19 18.64 14.28
CA HIS A 110 11.06 20.02 14.80
C HIS A 110 11.12 20.06 16.32
N SER A 111 10.37 19.21 17.03
CA SER A 111 10.37 19.19 18.49
C SER A 111 11.75 18.91 19.07
N VAL A 112 12.48 17.95 18.48
CA VAL A 112 13.86 17.62 18.89
C VAL A 112 14.78 18.81 18.64
N HIS A 113 14.73 19.43 17.44
CA HIS A 113 15.58 20.57 17.13
C HIS A 113 15.30 21.78 18.03
N ASP A 114 14.04 22.16 18.17
CA ASP A 114 13.65 23.37 18.89
C ASP A 114 13.85 23.22 20.40
N GLN A 115 13.38 22.12 21.00
CA GLN A 115 13.48 21.95 22.46
C GLN A 115 14.92 21.68 22.89
N ALA A 116 15.65 20.82 22.16
CA ALA A 116 17.02 20.54 22.53
C ALA A 116 17.94 21.73 22.25
N GLY A 117 17.73 22.47 21.15
CA GLY A 117 18.45 23.70 20.86
C GLY A 117 18.25 24.78 21.93
N GLN A 118 17.01 24.98 22.41
CA GLN A 118 16.72 25.92 23.49
C GLN A 118 17.41 25.54 24.81
N LEU A 119 17.37 24.26 25.19
CA LEU A 119 18.02 23.77 26.41
C LEU A 119 19.54 23.89 26.32
N LEU A 120 20.14 23.49 25.20
CA LEU A 120 21.58 23.64 24.95
C LEU A 120 22.00 25.10 25.02
N ALA A 121 21.26 26.01 24.37
CA ALA A 121 21.52 27.44 24.43
C ALA A 121 21.50 27.98 25.88
N ALA A 122 20.51 27.57 26.68
CA ALA A 122 20.43 27.96 28.10
C ALA A 122 21.62 27.42 28.92
N ILE A 123 22.04 26.18 28.67
CA ILE A 123 23.22 25.58 29.31
C ILE A 123 24.49 26.34 28.91
N HIS A 124 24.69 26.64 27.63
CA HIS A 124 25.85 27.41 27.17
C HIS A 124 25.92 28.80 27.82
N ILE A 125 24.79 29.52 27.91
CA ILE A 125 24.72 30.82 28.60
C ILE A 125 25.12 30.69 30.08
N THR A 126 24.57 29.69 30.78
CA THR A 126 24.85 29.45 32.20
C THR A 126 26.32 29.08 32.43
N LEU A 127 26.90 28.25 31.55
CA LEU A 127 28.33 27.92 31.61
C LEU A 127 29.20 29.14 31.35
N ASP A 128 28.82 30.00 30.40
CA ASP A 128 29.49 31.28 30.13
C ASP A 128 29.50 32.19 31.36
N GLU A 129 28.37 32.35 32.04
CA GLU A 129 28.25 33.13 33.26
C GLU A 129 29.15 32.59 34.38
N ILE A 130 29.10 31.27 34.63
CA ILE A 130 29.92 30.61 35.64
C ILE A 130 31.42 30.75 35.31
N SER A 131 31.81 30.64 34.03
CA SER A 131 33.21 30.70 33.60
C SER A 131 33.93 32.02 33.90
N ARG A 132 33.17 33.13 34.00
CA ARG A 132 33.69 34.47 34.27
C ARG A 132 34.26 34.62 35.69
N GLY A 133 33.75 33.84 36.65
CA GLY A 133 34.16 33.89 38.06
C GLY A 133 35.17 32.83 38.51
N LEU A 134 35.58 31.91 37.62
CA LEU A 134 36.34 30.72 38.00
C LEU A 134 37.88 30.87 37.90
N PRO A 135 38.66 30.16 38.74
CA PRO A 135 40.11 30.05 38.60
C PRO A 135 40.54 29.36 37.28
N PRO A 136 41.75 29.63 36.75
CA PRO A 136 42.23 29.07 35.48
C PRO A 136 42.15 27.53 35.37
N PHE A 137 42.48 26.81 36.44
CA PHE A 137 42.47 25.34 36.44
C PHE A 137 41.06 24.74 36.29
N VAL A 138 40.01 25.45 36.73
CA VAL A 138 38.61 25.00 36.59
C VAL A 138 38.06 25.33 35.19
N ARG A 139 38.62 26.34 34.53
CA ARG A 139 38.23 26.72 33.15
C ARG A 139 38.53 25.63 32.13
N GLU A 140 39.61 24.86 32.29
CA GLU A 140 39.94 23.74 31.39
C GLU A 140 38.88 22.63 31.45
N ARG A 141 38.47 22.19 32.65
CA ARG A 141 37.37 21.21 32.80
C ARG A 141 36.05 21.73 32.26
N LEU A 142 35.77 23.03 32.40
CA LEU A 142 34.55 23.63 31.84
C LEU A 142 34.57 23.66 30.31
N GLN A 143 35.75 23.83 29.69
CA GLN A 143 35.92 23.70 28.25
C GLN A 143 35.69 22.28 27.75
N GLU A 144 36.08 21.26 28.50
CA GLU A 144 35.75 19.85 28.17
C GLU A 144 34.24 19.62 28.16
N VAL A 145 33.52 20.15 29.15
CA VAL A 145 32.03 20.07 29.20
C VAL A 145 31.41 20.77 27.99
N ARG A 146 31.92 21.94 27.58
CA ARG A 146 31.42 22.63 26.38
C ARG A 146 31.59 21.81 25.12
N LYS A 147 32.76 21.19 24.93
CA LYS A 147 33.00 20.32 23.76
C LYS A 147 32.01 19.15 23.69
N LEU A 148 31.69 18.53 24.83
CA LEU A 148 30.69 17.46 24.88
C LEU A 148 29.27 17.97 24.53
N LEU A 149 28.93 19.20 24.92
CA LEU A 149 27.65 19.81 24.53
C LEU A 149 27.60 20.11 23.03
N ASP A 150 28.70 20.60 22.46
CA ASP A 150 28.82 20.83 21.01
C ASP A 150 28.67 19.51 20.23
N GLU A 151 29.24 18.41 20.72
CA GLU A 151 29.07 17.07 20.14
C GLU A 151 27.61 16.59 20.21
N ILE A 152 26.92 16.83 21.33
CA ILE A 152 25.50 16.50 21.49
C ILE A 152 24.64 17.33 20.54
N GLU A 153 24.94 18.63 20.37
CA GLU A 153 24.24 19.50 19.43
C GLU A 153 24.33 18.96 18.00
N GLU A 154 25.54 18.59 17.56
CA GLU A 154 25.76 18.04 16.23
C GLU A 154 25.05 16.69 16.02
N GLN A 155 25.03 15.82 17.04
CA GLN A 155 24.28 14.57 16.99
C GLN A 155 22.77 14.79 16.87
N LEU A 156 22.21 15.72 17.64
CA LEU A 156 20.79 16.06 17.58
C LEU A 156 20.41 16.69 16.24
N ARG A 157 21.28 17.54 15.69
CA ARG A 157 21.11 18.12 14.36
C ARG A 157 21.07 17.03 13.28
N ARG A 158 21.96 16.05 13.35
CA ARG A 158 21.97 14.89 12.45
C ARG A 158 20.66 14.09 12.55
N ILE A 159 20.22 13.75 13.76
CA ILE A 159 18.96 13.00 13.98
C ILE A 159 17.76 13.78 13.45
N SER A 160 17.69 15.09 13.69
CA SER A 160 16.62 15.94 13.14
C SER A 160 16.61 15.96 11.61
N HIS A 161 17.79 15.94 10.97
CA HIS A 161 17.91 15.81 9.53
C HIS A 161 17.50 14.43 9.00
N GLU A 162 17.89 13.34 9.65
CA GLU A 162 17.51 11.97 9.26
C GLU A 162 16.00 11.71 9.40
N LEU A 163 15.33 12.39 10.33
CA LEU A 163 13.89 12.32 10.53
C LEU A 163 13.08 13.21 9.56
N ARG A 164 13.73 14.08 8.77
CA ARG A 164 13.01 14.82 7.72
C ARG A 164 12.68 13.87 6.56
N PRO A 165 11.41 13.81 6.12
CA PRO A 165 11.03 12.92 5.01
C PRO A 165 11.80 13.26 3.72
N THR A 166 12.52 12.28 3.15
CA THR A 166 13.26 12.41 1.88
C THR A 166 12.37 12.40 0.63
N VAL A 167 11.09 12.06 0.77
CA VAL A 167 10.14 11.98 -0.35
C VAL A 167 9.90 13.35 -1.02
N LEU A 168 10.05 14.45 -0.27
CA LEU A 168 10.02 15.80 -0.85
C LEU A 168 11.29 16.15 -1.65
N ASP A 169 12.43 15.53 -1.35
CA ASP A 169 13.68 15.72 -2.09
C ASP A 169 13.71 14.84 -3.36
N ASP A 170 13.09 13.66 -3.32
CA ASP A 170 13.09 12.69 -4.43
C ASP A 170 12.00 12.91 -5.50
N LEU A 171 10.90 13.63 -5.20
CA LEU A 171 9.82 13.90 -6.17
C LEU A 171 9.75 15.37 -6.67
N GLY A 172 10.57 16.28 -6.15
CA GLY A 172 10.29 17.71 -6.28
C GLY A 172 11.21 18.56 -7.16
N LEU A 173 12.54 18.37 -7.14
CA LEU A 173 13.45 19.45 -7.56
C LEU A 173 14.69 19.03 -8.36
N THR A 174 15.16 17.79 -8.25
CA THR A 174 16.44 17.39 -8.87
C THR A 174 16.32 17.02 -10.37
N PRO A 175 15.25 16.39 -10.88
CA PRO A 175 15.14 16.07 -12.32
C PRO A 175 14.68 17.26 -13.20
N ALA A 176 14.16 18.34 -12.62
CA ALA A 176 13.59 19.47 -13.38
C ALA A 176 14.62 20.53 -13.80
N LEU A 177 15.86 20.43 -13.30
CA LEU A 177 16.94 21.39 -13.57
C LEU A 177 18.01 20.87 -14.54
N GLU A 178 17.81 19.69 -15.13
CA GLU A 178 18.70 19.13 -16.17
C GLU A 178 18.19 19.34 -17.62
N PHE A 179 17.25 20.27 -17.86
CA PHE A 179 16.90 20.75 -19.20
C PHE A 179 16.81 22.27 -19.29
#